data_AF-A0A853AIN2-F1
#
_entry.id   AF-A0A853AIN2-F1
#
_cell.length_a   1.000
_cell.length_b   1.000
_cell.length_c   1.000
_cell.angle_alpha   90.00
_cell.angle_beta   90.00
_cell.angle_gamma   90.00
#
_symmetry.space_group_name_H-M   'P 1'
#
loop_
_entity.id
_entity.type
_entity.pdbx_description
1 polymer ?
#
loop_
_entity_poly.entity_id
_entity_poly.type
_entity_poly.pdbx_seq_one_letter_code
_entity_poly.pdbx_strand_id
1 'polypeptide(L)'
;MSTGPEPSGRHHGADHESPEADAFAEVINRFTLDSGRHRRRRAHERAERHAPPQPPAPEPPWPRDAEDAPDAAEPPEKPSTANYIRPYAWTGGRTRSNHRLELETLVSTSENCHPSRLQRIEHHAIAEICSQPRSVAEVGALLGVPLGVAKVLLGDMADLGLVTVHQTVSESGTTSHFMLMERVLSGLRRL
;
A
#
# COMPACT_ATOMS: atom_id res chain seq x y z
N MET A 1 -35.42 41.80 -30.80
CA MET A 1 -35.14 41.69 -29.35
C MET A 1 -35.46 40.26 -28.96
N SER A 2 -34.64 39.46 -28.30
CA SER A 2 -33.29 39.59 -27.76
C SER A 2 -32.81 38.14 -27.54
N THR A 3 -31.56 37.87 -27.88
CA THR A 3 -30.84 36.61 -27.61
C THR A 3 -30.48 36.50 -26.12
N GLY A 4 -30.41 35.28 -25.57
CA GLY A 4 -29.74 35.03 -24.27
C GLY A 4 -29.84 33.59 -23.77
N PRO A 5 -28.87 33.11 -22.95
CA PRO A 5 -28.21 31.80 -23.12
C PRO A 5 -28.30 30.84 -21.91
N GLU A 6 -27.68 29.66 -22.07
CA GLU A 6 -27.53 28.54 -21.10
C GLU A 6 -26.32 28.75 -20.12
N PRO A 7 -25.85 27.75 -19.31
CA PRO A 7 -26.02 27.62 -17.85
C PRO A 7 -24.73 27.77 -17.01
N SER A 8 -24.82 27.95 -15.67
CA SER A 8 -23.74 27.66 -14.70
C SER A 8 -24.18 27.90 -13.24
N GLY A 9 -23.84 26.97 -12.33
CA GLY A 9 -23.85 27.25 -10.88
C GLY A 9 -23.83 26.03 -9.95
N ARG A 10 -22.64 25.47 -9.69
CA ARG A 10 -22.35 24.63 -8.51
C ARG A 10 -22.26 25.52 -7.25
N HIS A 11 -22.65 25.02 -6.07
CA HIS A 11 -21.69 24.48 -5.08
C HIS A 11 -22.37 24.00 -3.79
N HIS A 12 -21.91 22.82 -3.37
CA HIS A 12 -22.27 22.06 -2.17
C HIS A 12 -22.03 22.80 -0.86
N GLY A 13 -22.87 22.47 0.12
CA GLY A 13 -22.65 22.80 1.51
C GLY A 13 -21.55 21.97 2.15
N ALA A 14 -20.99 22.60 3.20
CA ALA A 14 -20.42 22.10 4.44
C ALA A 14 -19.66 20.76 4.45
N ASP A 15 -18.51 20.75 5.10
CA ASP A 15 -18.26 19.75 6.13
C ASP A 15 -17.30 20.27 7.19
N HIS A 16 -17.69 20.06 8.45
CA HIS A 16 -17.02 20.43 9.67
C HIS A 16 -16.13 19.25 10.08
N GLU A 17 -14.81 19.38 9.92
CA GLU A 17 -13.82 18.33 10.22
C GLU A 17 -13.71 18.04 11.72
N SER A 18 -13.77 16.75 12.08
CA SER A 18 -13.62 16.24 13.45
C SER A 18 -12.20 15.66 13.66
N PRO A 19 -11.48 16.04 14.74
CA PRO A 19 -10.02 15.87 14.89
C PRO A 19 -9.50 14.48 15.28
N GLU A 20 -10.35 13.45 15.41
CA GLU A 20 -9.91 12.11 15.87
C GLU A 20 -9.30 11.24 14.76
N ALA A 21 -9.61 11.54 13.49
CA ALA A 21 -9.09 10.80 12.33
C ALA A 21 -7.61 11.07 12.05
N ASP A 22 -7.14 12.28 12.39
CA ASP A 22 -5.73 12.68 12.28
C ASP A 22 -4.84 11.94 13.30
N ALA A 23 -5.36 11.74 14.52
CA ALA A 23 -4.63 11.03 15.57
C ALA A 23 -4.40 9.54 15.22
N PHE A 24 -5.36 8.90 14.56
CA PHE A 24 -5.23 7.50 14.15
C PHE A 24 -4.29 7.32 12.94
N ALA A 25 -4.31 8.27 12.00
CA ALA A 25 -3.37 8.31 10.88
C ALA A 25 -1.92 8.55 11.33
N GLU A 26 -1.72 9.37 12.37
CA GLU A 26 -0.41 9.59 13.00
C GLU A 26 0.16 8.31 13.66
N VAL A 27 -0.69 7.47 14.25
CA VAL A 27 -0.28 6.21 14.88
C VAL A 27 0.25 5.19 13.86
N ILE A 28 -0.36 5.11 12.67
CA ILE A 28 0.09 4.22 11.60
C ILE A 28 1.39 4.70 10.96
N ASN A 29 1.53 6.02 10.75
CA ASN A 29 2.78 6.63 10.25
C ASN A 29 3.96 6.43 11.22
N ARG A 30 3.70 6.14 12.51
CA ARG A 30 4.73 5.86 13.52
C ARG A 30 5.26 4.43 13.51
N PHE A 31 4.53 3.47 12.92
CA PHE A 31 4.98 2.07 12.81
C PHE A 31 5.99 1.88 11.66
N THR A 32 6.08 2.82 10.72
CA THR A 32 7.07 2.82 9.64
C THR A 32 8.29 3.67 10.01
N LEU A 33 9.26 3.04 10.68
CA LEU A 33 10.70 3.39 10.63
C LEU A 33 11.12 4.87 10.88
N ASP A 34 10.81 5.48 12.03
CA ASP A 34 11.59 6.65 12.56
C ASP A 34 11.69 6.71 14.10
N SER A 35 11.76 5.56 14.77
CA SER A 35 11.80 5.51 16.25
C SER A 35 13.14 5.91 16.88
N GLY A 36 14.18 6.23 16.09
CA GLY A 36 15.52 6.57 16.59
C GLY A 36 15.85 8.07 16.69
N ARG A 37 15.22 8.93 15.87
CA ARG A 37 15.64 10.33 15.71
C ARG A 37 15.04 11.27 16.77
N HIS A 38 13.80 11.01 17.17
CA HIS A 38 13.09 11.86 18.15
C HIS A 38 13.59 11.74 19.60
N ARG A 39 14.13 10.57 19.99
CA ARG A 39 14.63 10.36 21.37
C ARG A 39 15.94 11.11 21.63
N ARG A 40 16.82 11.19 20.62
CA ARG A 40 18.07 11.98 20.69
C ARG A 40 17.79 13.49 20.77
N ARG A 41 16.80 13.98 20.03
CA ARG A 41 16.47 15.42 19.98
C ARG A 41 15.92 15.97 21.30
N ARG A 42 15.03 15.22 21.96
CA ARG A 42 14.46 15.64 23.26
C ARG A 42 15.47 15.59 24.42
N ALA A 43 16.46 14.70 24.35
CA ALA A 43 17.55 14.65 25.32
C ALA A 43 18.50 15.86 25.18
N HIS A 44 18.78 16.28 23.94
CA HIS A 44 19.62 17.45 23.62
C HIS A 44 18.98 18.76 24.11
N GLU A 45 17.69 18.98 23.81
CA GLU A 45 16.96 20.21 24.20
C GLU A 45 16.79 20.36 25.72
N ARG A 46 16.81 19.26 26.48
CA ARG A 46 16.69 19.31 27.95
C ARG A 46 18.04 19.56 28.62
N ALA A 47 19.15 19.17 27.99
CA ALA A 47 20.50 19.46 28.45
C ALA A 47 20.92 20.92 28.20
N GLU A 48 20.45 21.53 27.11
CA GLU A 48 20.76 22.93 26.76
C GLU A 48 20.13 23.98 27.69
N ARG A 49 19.00 23.65 28.34
CA ARG A 49 18.29 24.61 29.22
C ARG A 49 18.95 24.86 30.57
N HIS A 50 19.93 24.06 30.98
CA HIS A 50 20.58 24.17 32.31
C HIS A 50 22.12 24.08 32.25
N ALA A 51 22.73 24.34 31.10
CA ALA A 51 24.18 24.30 30.98
C ALA A 51 24.82 25.61 31.51
N PRO A 52 25.80 25.57 32.43
CA PRO A 52 26.61 26.74 32.76
C PRO A 52 27.40 27.21 31.52
N PRO A 53 27.78 28.51 31.43
CA PRO A 53 28.47 29.05 30.26
C PRO A 53 29.74 28.25 29.98
N GLN A 54 29.77 27.61 28.81
CA GLN A 54 30.88 26.78 28.36
C GLN A 54 32.02 27.70 27.90
N PRO A 55 33.28 27.50 28.34
CA PRO A 55 34.40 28.27 27.80
C PRO A 55 34.48 28.06 26.28
N PRO A 56 34.96 29.06 25.51
CA PRO A 56 34.98 28.96 24.05
C PRO A 56 35.76 27.71 23.62
N ALA A 57 35.10 26.86 22.84
CA ALA A 57 35.70 25.65 22.32
C ALA A 57 36.92 26.00 21.43
N PRO A 58 38.02 25.23 21.49
CA PRO A 58 39.13 25.43 20.58
C PRO A 58 38.66 25.21 19.14
N GLU A 59 39.05 26.12 18.24
CA GLU A 59 38.66 26.05 16.84
C GLU A 59 39.17 24.74 16.20
N PRO A 60 38.33 24.04 15.41
CA PRO A 60 38.76 22.84 14.71
C PRO A 60 39.84 23.20 13.67
N PRO A 61 40.82 22.31 13.45
CA PRO A 61 42.04 22.65 12.72
C PRO A 61 41.89 22.69 11.19
N TRP A 62 40.67 22.63 10.64
CA TRP A 62 40.46 22.63 9.20
C TRP A 62 39.76 23.91 8.71
N PRO A 63 40.20 24.50 7.58
CA PRO A 63 39.60 25.71 7.03
C PRO A 63 38.16 25.45 6.61
N ARG A 64 37.26 26.39 6.92
CA ARG A 64 35.95 26.44 6.28
C ARG A 64 36.11 27.20 4.97
N ASP A 65 36.23 26.46 3.87
CA ASP A 65 36.06 27.05 2.55
C ASP A 65 34.61 27.50 2.44
N ALA A 66 34.42 28.80 2.44
CA ALA A 66 33.14 29.46 2.40
C ALA A 66 32.86 29.95 0.99
N GLU A 67 32.56 29.08 0.02
CA GLU A 67 31.94 29.48 -1.27
C GLU A 67 30.99 28.37 -1.78
N ASP A 68 29.88 28.80 -2.36
CA ASP A 68 28.75 28.03 -2.93
C ASP A 68 27.70 27.42 -1.99
N ALA A 69 26.89 28.31 -1.40
CA ALA A 69 25.51 27.97 -1.05
C ALA A 69 24.65 28.02 -2.34
N PRO A 70 24.03 26.92 -2.80
CA PRO A 70 23.06 27.01 -3.88
C PRO A 70 21.81 27.73 -3.38
N ASP A 71 21.38 28.67 -4.22
CA ASP A 71 20.22 29.55 -4.09
C ASP A 71 18.93 28.78 -3.73
N ALA A 72 18.02 29.49 -3.06
CA ALA A 72 16.84 29.01 -2.36
C ALA A 72 16.13 27.81 -3.03
N ALA A 73 16.19 26.66 -2.35
CA ALA A 73 15.35 25.52 -2.68
C ALA A 73 13.87 25.91 -2.50
N GLU A 74 13.15 25.93 -3.61
CA GLU A 74 11.70 26.04 -3.70
C GLU A 74 11.05 25.05 -2.71
N PRO A 75 10.06 25.47 -1.88
CA PRO A 75 9.43 24.56 -0.95
C PRO A 75 8.84 23.36 -1.71
N PRO A 76 9.03 22.12 -1.21
CA PRO A 76 8.58 20.94 -1.92
C PRO A 76 7.08 21.07 -2.19
N GLU A 77 6.71 20.97 -3.47
CA GLU A 77 5.32 20.97 -3.91
C GLU A 77 4.54 20.00 -3.02
N LYS A 78 3.52 20.53 -2.33
CA LYS A 78 2.63 19.72 -1.50
C LYS A 78 2.10 18.60 -2.41
N PRO A 79 2.29 17.31 -2.06
CA PRO A 79 1.84 16.24 -2.92
C PRO A 79 0.38 16.51 -3.23
N SER A 80 0.06 16.55 -4.52
CA SER A 80 -1.30 16.74 -5.02
C SER A 80 -2.21 15.90 -4.15
N THR A 81 -3.31 16.46 -3.64
CA THR A 81 -4.27 15.76 -2.80
C THR A 81 -4.77 14.53 -3.54
N ALA A 82 -4.04 13.43 -3.42
CA ALA A 82 -4.45 12.12 -3.88
C ALA A 82 -5.76 11.90 -3.15
N ASN A 83 -6.82 11.65 -3.90
CA ASN A 83 -8.12 11.37 -3.32
C ASN A 83 -7.98 10.08 -2.49
N TYR A 84 -7.69 10.22 -1.20
CA TYR A 84 -7.43 9.12 -0.28
C TYR A 84 -8.78 8.46 0.04
N ILE A 85 -9.20 7.57 -0.86
CA ILE A 85 -10.35 6.72 -0.61
C ILE A 85 -9.99 5.81 0.57
N ARG A 86 -10.84 5.77 1.60
CA ARG A 86 -10.66 4.87 2.73
C ARG A 86 -10.58 3.42 2.19
N PRO A 87 -9.58 2.60 2.59
CA PRO A 87 -9.37 1.28 1.99
C PRO A 87 -10.61 0.37 1.95
N TYR A 88 -11.46 0.42 2.97
CA TYR A 88 -12.69 -0.39 3.04
C TYR A 88 -13.85 0.16 2.20
N ALA A 89 -13.79 1.41 1.76
CA ALA A 89 -14.81 1.98 0.87
C ALA A 89 -14.84 1.26 -0.49
N TRP A 90 -13.70 0.74 -0.97
CA TRP A 90 -13.63 -0.08 -2.19
C TRP A 90 -14.49 -1.35 -2.11
N THR A 91 -14.60 -1.92 -0.91
CA THR A 91 -15.33 -3.16 -0.64
C THR A 91 -16.79 -2.94 -0.23
N GLY A 92 -17.22 -1.69 -0.08
CA GLY A 92 -18.51 -1.35 0.53
C GLY A 92 -18.60 -1.72 2.02
N GLY A 93 -17.48 -1.76 2.73
CA GLY A 93 -17.41 -2.14 4.15
C GLY A 93 -17.30 -3.65 4.40
N ARG A 94 -17.26 -4.50 3.37
CA ARG A 94 -17.05 -5.94 3.54
C ARG A 94 -15.62 -6.23 4.01
N THR A 95 -15.49 -7.10 5.01
CA THR A 95 -14.20 -7.48 5.59
C THR A 95 -13.82 -8.94 5.33
N ARG A 96 -14.70 -9.70 4.64
CA ARG A 96 -14.48 -11.11 4.32
C ARG A 96 -14.89 -11.40 2.88
N SER A 97 -14.08 -12.25 2.24
CA SER A 97 -14.34 -12.82 0.91
C SER A 97 -15.08 -14.14 1.05
N ASN A 98 -15.91 -14.49 0.05
CA ASN A 98 -16.51 -15.82 -0.06
C ASN A 98 -15.49 -16.87 -0.53
N HIS A 99 -14.38 -16.41 -1.13
CA HIS A 99 -13.27 -17.27 -1.54
C HIS A 99 -12.29 -17.44 -0.39
N ARG A 100 -11.90 -18.69 -0.12
CA ARG A 100 -10.82 -19.00 0.81
C ARG A 100 -9.49 -18.78 0.10
N LEU A 101 -8.99 -17.55 0.20
CA LEU A 101 -7.70 -17.15 -0.35
C LEU A 101 -6.67 -17.13 0.77
N GLU A 102 -5.69 -18.03 0.71
CA GLU A 102 -4.52 -18.01 1.60
C GLU A 102 -3.50 -16.98 1.09
N LEU A 103 -2.49 -16.67 1.90
CA LEU A 103 -1.53 -15.60 1.59
C LEU A 103 -0.69 -15.92 0.34
N GLU A 104 -0.31 -17.18 0.21
CA GLU A 104 0.52 -17.77 -0.83
C GLU A 104 -0.28 -18.20 -2.07
N THR A 105 -1.61 -18.15 -2.02
CA THR A 105 -2.46 -18.51 -3.14
C THR A 105 -2.09 -17.64 -4.34
N LEU A 106 -1.77 -18.28 -5.46
CA LEU A 106 -1.45 -17.58 -6.71
C LEU A 106 -2.74 -17.23 -7.43
N VAL A 107 -2.80 -16.02 -7.95
CA VAL A 107 -3.90 -15.50 -8.75
C VAL A 107 -3.33 -14.93 -10.04
N SER A 108 -3.99 -15.21 -11.16
CA SER A 108 -3.68 -14.61 -12.45
C SER A 108 -4.95 -14.08 -13.12
N THR A 109 -4.82 -13.12 -14.01
CA THR A 109 -5.92 -12.66 -14.86
C THR A 109 -6.42 -13.83 -15.71
N SER A 110 -7.74 -13.99 -15.79
CA SER A 110 -8.37 -15.05 -16.58
C SER A 110 -8.38 -14.69 -18.06
N GLU A 111 -8.39 -15.69 -18.94
CA GLU A 111 -8.59 -15.48 -20.39
C GLU A 111 -9.93 -14.79 -20.69
N ASN A 112 -10.92 -14.97 -19.81
CA ASN A 112 -12.25 -14.35 -19.91
C ASN A 112 -12.29 -12.89 -19.44
N CYS A 113 -11.15 -12.35 -18.99
CA CYS A 113 -11.03 -10.97 -18.54
C CYS A 113 -10.77 -10.05 -19.73
N HIS A 114 -11.85 -9.45 -20.24
CA HIS A 114 -11.79 -8.43 -21.28
C HIS A 114 -12.08 -7.04 -20.70
N PRO A 115 -11.55 -5.96 -21.29
CA PRO A 115 -11.78 -4.59 -20.82
C PRO A 115 -13.25 -4.23 -20.63
N SER A 116 -14.15 -4.75 -21.46
CA SER A 116 -15.60 -4.53 -21.37
C SER A 116 -16.27 -5.14 -20.14
N ARG A 117 -15.62 -6.11 -19.47
CA ARG A 117 -16.14 -6.76 -18.25
C ARG A 117 -15.60 -6.14 -16.97
N LEU A 118 -14.58 -5.28 -17.07
CA LEU A 118 -14.00 -4.55 -15.95
C LEU A 118 -14.86 -3.31 -15.66
N GLN A 119 -15.78 -3.45 -14.71
CA GLN A 119 -16.75 -2.37 -14.39
C GLN A 119 -16.22 -1.35 -13.37
N ARG A 120 -15.16 -1.68 -12.63
CA ARG A 120 -14.63 -0.87 -11.53
C ARG A 120 -13.15 -0.59 -11.77
N ILE A 121 -12.68 0.59 -11.36
CA ILE A 121 -11.29 1.03 -11.56
C ILE A 121 -10.29 0.06 -10.92
N GLU A 122 -10.61 -0.44 -9.73
CA GLU A 122 -9.80 -1.40 -9.01
C GLU A 122 -9.67 -2.74 -9.74
N HIS A 123 -10.68 -3.14 -10.52
CA HIS A 123 -10.58 -4.37 -11.32
C HIS A 123 -9.54 -4.22 -12.43
N HIS A 124 -9.40 -3.04 -13.03
CA HIS A 124 -8.35 -2.76 -14.02
C HIS A 124 -6.96 -2.88 -13.41
N ALA A 125 -6.74 -2.23 -12.26
CA ALA A 125 -5.45 -2.28 -11.56
C ALA A 125 -5.07 -3.71 -11.18
N ILE A 126 -6.03 -4.49 -10.65
CA ILE A 126 -5.80 -5.89 -10.30
C ILE A 126 -5.50 -6.75 -11.54
N ALA A 127 -6.24 -6.56 -12.63
CA ALA A 127 -6.02 -7.31 -13.87
C ALA A 127 -4.65 -7.05 -14.50
N GLU A 128 -4.12 -5.83 -14.36
CA GLU A 128 -2.77 -5.48 -14.79
C GLU A 128 -1.71 -6.15 -13.91
N ILE A 129 -1.85 -6.03 -12.58
CA ILE A 129 -0.94 -6.65 -11.60
C ILE A 129 -0.90 -8.18 -11.78
N CYS A 130 -2.04 -8.80 -12.04
CA CYS A 130 -2.19 -10.25 -12.18
C CYS A 130 -1.98 -10.75 -13.62
N SER A 131 -1.46 -9.93 -14.52
CA SER A 131 -1.06 -10.36 -15.88
C SER A 131 -0.06 -11.52 -15.86
N GLN A 132 0.72 -11.62 -14.79
CA GLN A 132 1.48 -12.81 -14.40
C GLN A 132 0.92 -13.36 -13.08
N PRO A 133 1.05 -14.67 -12.79
CA PRO A 133 0.63 -15.22 -11.51
C PRO A 133 1.36 -14.53 -10.34
N ARG A 134 0.58 -13.96 -9.41
CA ARG A 134 1.07 -13.26 -8.21
C ARG A 134 0.37 -13.81 -6.98
N SER A 135 1.05 -13.78 -5.84
CA SER A 135 0.41 -14.20 -4.58
C SER A 135 -0.59 -13.16 -4.08
N VAL A 136 -1.61 -13.58 -3.33
CA VAL A 136 -2.57 -12.65 -2.70
C VAL A 136 -1.88 -11.60 -1.83
N ALA A 137 -0.83 -12.01 -1.10
CA ALA A 137 -0.01 -11.10 -0.29
C ALA A 137 0.64 -10.00 -1.15
N GLU A 138 1.21 -10.39 -2.28
CA GLU A 138 1.88 -9.50 -3.21
C GLU A 138 0.93 -8.55 -3.90
N VAL A 139 -0.26 -9.04 -4.31
CA VAL A 139 -1.31 -8.17 -4.87
C VAL A 139 -1.71 -7.08 -3.87
N GLY A 140 -1.92 -7.43 -2.59
CA GLY A 140 -2.24 -6.45 -1.55
C GLY A 140 -1.15 -5.41 -1.35
N ALA A 141 0.12 -5.85 -1.38
CA ALA A 141 1.27 -4.96 -1.27
C ALA A 141 1.39 -4.00 -2.46
N LEU A 142 1.22 -4.49 -3.69
CA LEU A 142 1.31 -3.69 -4.91
C LEU A 142 0.16 -2.68 -5.03
N LEU A 143 -1.04 -3.03 -4.54
CA LEU A 143 -2.18 -2.13 -4.47
C LEU A 143 -2.09 -1.13 -3.30
N GLY A 144 -1.20 -1.36 -2.32
CA GLY A 144 -1.12 -0.54 -1.11
C GLY A 144 -2.34 -0.65 -0.20
N VAL A 145 -3.04 -1.80 -0.19
CA VAL A 145 -4.26 -2.00 0.61
C VAL A 145 -4.10 -3.07 1.69
N PRO A 146 -4.90 -3.03 2.77
CA PRO A 146 -4.92 -4.10 3.75
C PRO A 146 -5.23 -5.46 3.12
N LEU A 147 -4.61 -6.52 3.63
CA LEU A 147 -4.78 -7.87 3.08
C LEU A 147 -6.25 -8.31 2.99
N GLY A 148 -7.07 -7.95 3.98
CA GLY A 148 -8.51 -8.24 3.96
C GLY A 148 -9.23 -7.61 2.76
N VAL A 149 -8.88 -6.37 2.42
CA VAL A 149 -9.42 -5.66 1.25
C VAL A 149 -9.00 -6.36 -0.04
N ALA A 150 -7.72 -6.72 -0.17
CA ALA A 150 -7.23 -7.47 -1.34
C ALA A 150 -7.99 -8.80 -1.53
N LYS A 151 -8.21 -9.56 -0.44
CA LYS A 151 -8.97 -10.82 -0.50
C LYS A 151 -10.42 -10.63 -0.95
N VAL A 152 -11.08 -9.55 -0.51
CA VAL A 152 -12.45 -9.25 -0.94
C VAL A 152 -12.49 -8.92 -2.42
N LEU A 153 -11.61 -8.01 -2.88
CA LEU A 153 -11.58 -7.61 -4.30
C LEU A 153 -11.24 -8.78 -5.23
N LEU A 154 -10.26 -9.59 -4.86
CA LEU A 154 -9.92 -10.80 -5.61
C LEU A 154 -11.06 -11.82 -5.61
N GLY A 155 -11.79 -11.95 -4.50
CA GLY A 155 -12.99 -12.79 -4.42
C GLY A 155 -14.09 -12.31 -5.35
N ASP A 156 -14.36 -11.00 -5.38
CA ASP A 156 -15.35 -10.42 -6.28
C ASP A 156 -14.98 -10.64 -7.75
N MET A 157 -13.69 -10.47 -8.09
CA MET A 157 -13.21 -10.75 -9.44
C MET A 157 -13.26 -12.24 -9.78
N ALA A 158 -13.03 -13.13 -8.81
CA ALA A 158 -13.14 -14.58 -8.98
C ALA A 158 -14.60 -15.00 -9.22
N ASP A 159 -15.56 -14.42 -8.49
CA ASP A 159 -17.00 -14.63 -8.69
C ASP A 159 -17.45 -14.22 -10.11
N LEU A 160 -16.84 -13.16 -10.66
CA LEU A 160 -17.08 -12.71 -12.03
C LEU A 160 -16.32 -13.52 -13.10
N GLY A 161 -15.44 -14.45 -12.70
CA GLY A 161 -14.57 -15.20 -13.60
C GLY A 161 -13.53 -14.32 -14.32
N LEU A 162 -13.14 -13.20 -13.70
CA LEU A 162 -12.12 -12.27 -14.22
C LEU A 162 -10.70 -12.66 -13.81
N VAL A 163 -10.56 -13.40 -12.72
CA VAL A 163 -9.28 -13.95 -12.28
C VAL A 163 -9.39 -15.46 -12.10
N THR A 164 -8.27 -16.14 -12.31
CA THR A 164 -8.09 -17.55 -12.06
C THR A 164 -7.33 -17.70 -10.75
N VAL A 165 -7.93 -18.41 -9.78
CA VAL A 165 -7.30 -18.78 -8.52
C VAL A 165 -6.64 -20.14 -8.70
N HIS A 166 -5.32 -20.19 -8.55
CA HIS A 166 -4.55 -21.42 -8.68
C HIS A 166 -4.59 -22.19 -7.37
N GLN A 167 -5.19 -23.38 -7.39
CA GLN A 167 -5.20 -24.25 -6.22
C GLN A 167 -3.77 -24.66 -5.87
N THR A 168 -3.44 -24.55 -4.58
CA THR A 168 -2.16 -25.06 -4.08
C THR A 168 -2.29 -26.58 -3.86
N VAL A 169 -1.17 -27.30 -4.04
CA VAL A 169 -1.11 -28.78 -4.02
C VAL A 169 -1.69 -29.40 -2.73
N SER A 170 -1.83 -28.63 -1.66
CA SER A 170 -2.45 -29.08 -0.40
C SER A 170 -3.93 -29.45 -0.56
N GLU A 171 -4.64 -28.87 -1.53
CA GLU A 171 -6.09 -29.06 -1.70
C GLU A 171 -6.44 -30.16 -2.72
N SER A 172 -5.57 -30.45 -3.71
CA SER A 172 -5.89 -31.36 -4.84
C SER A 172 -5.66 -32.85 -4.59
N GLY A 173 -5.58 -33.26 -3.33
CA GLY A 173 -5.65 -34.67 -2.94
C GLY A 173 -4.30 -35.19 -2.47
N THR A 174 -4.24 -35.50 -1.19
CA THR A 174 -3.11 -36.13 -0.50
C THR A 174 -2.55 -37.33 -1.27
N THR A 175 -3.40 -38.12 -1.94
CA THR A 175 -2.99 -39.29 -2.73
C THR A 175 -2.06 -38.95 -3.89
N SER A 176 -2.34 -37.91 -4.69
CA SER A 176 -1.47 -37.54 -5.82
C SER A 176 -0.11 -37.04 -5.32
N HIS A 177 -0.10 -36.33 -4.20
CA HIS A 177 1.09 -35.85 -3.52
C HIS A 177 1.95 -36.99 -2.95
N PHE A 178 1.33 -37.97 -2.28
CA PHE A 178 2.02 -39.17 -1.80
C PHE A 178 2.64 -39.97 -2.94
N MET A 179 1.92 -40.13 -4.06
CA MET A 179 2.43 -40.83 -5.25
C MET A 179 3.63 -40.10 -5.87
N LEU A 180 3.63 -38.76 -5.90
CA LEU A 180 4.78 -37.97 -6.32
C LEU A 180 5.98 -38.20 -5.39
N MET A 181 5.77 -38.12 -4.07
CA MET A 181 6.83 -38.32 -3.08
C MET A 181 7.42 -39.73 -3.15
N GLU A 182 6.58 -40.76 -3.30
CA GLU A 182 7.04 -42.15 -3.43
C GLU A 182 7.86 -42.36 -4.73
N ARG A 183 7.46 -41.69 -5.82
CA ARG A 183 8.20 -41.70 -7.08
C ARG A 183 9.56 -41.03 -6.93
N VAL A 184 9.63 -39.88 -6.25
CA VAL A 184 10.89 -39.17 -5.95
C VAL A 184 11.80 -40.04 -5.07
N LEU A 185 11.27 -40.61 -3.99
CA LEU A 185 11.99 -41.51 -3.08
C LEU A 185 12.56 -42.72 -3.82
N SER A 186 11.75 -43.34 -4.68
CA SER A 186 12.16 -44.47 -5.51
C SER A 186 13.26 -44.11 -6.51
N GLY A 187 13.22 -42.89 -7.06
CA GLY A 187 14.27 -42.37 -7.94
C GLY A 187 15.58 -42.15 -7.19
N LEU A 188 15.55 -41.53 -6.01
CA LEU A 188 16.74 -41.24 -5.21
C LEU A 188 17.42 -42.51 -4.67
N ARG A 189 16.67 -43.58 -4.39
CA ARG A 189 17.22 -44.87 -3.91
C ARG A 189 17.90 -45.71 -4.99
N ARG A 190 17.76 -45.33 -6.27
CA ARG A 190 18.35 -46.05 -7.42
C ARG A 190 19.63 -45.41 -7.94
N LEU A 191 20.14 -44.40 -7.24
CA LEU A 191 21.42 -43.73 -7.46
C LEU A 191 22.41 -44.20 -6.40
#